data_AF-A0A8J7SHN1-F1
#
_entry.id   AF-A0A8J7SHN1-F1
#
_cell.length_a   1.000
_cell.length_b   1.000
_cell.length_c   1.000
_cell.angle_alpha   90.00
_cell.angle_beta   90.00
_cell.angle_gamma   90.00
#
_symmetry.space_group_name_H-M   'P 1'
#
loop_
_entity.id
_entity.type
_entity.pdbx_description
1 polymer ?
#
loop_
_entity_poly.entity_id
_entity_poly.type
_entity_poly.pdbx_seq_one_letter_code
_entity_poly.pdbx_strand_id
1 'polypeptide(L)'
;MDQQADIEFAKEDALSVLGRRGFMTLFGASMAGLLMSGNEVEAGLFGSRAPVPGIPDEWTRLKGRDVMSYARYIQGMKLRNVTPYMVIAPHFKKRGSVTNDLPPKSQWRKMKPTLLLVDHMAGNMGAPIKEIVSAYRSPRYNRAVRGKSRSFHMQNVAVDVTFHGASPWRAAAMAKKLRDQGKYKGGVGRYSSFVHVDTRGQNADW
;
A
#
# COMPACT_ATOMS: atom_id res chain seq x y z
N MET A 1 -37.03 -30.30 56.48
CA MET A 1 -37.62 -28.95 56.44
C MET A 1 -36.56 -28.05 55.86
N ASP A 2 -36.19 -28.16 54.59
CA ASP A 2 -36.98 -28.08 53.34
C ASP A 2 -37.16 -26.62 52.88
N GLN A 3 -36.20 -26.17 52.06
CA GLN A 3 -36.27 -25.04 51.12
C GLN A 3 -34.92 -24.92 50.38
N GLN A 4 -34.50 -25.98 49.69
CA GLN A 4 -33.28 -26.00 48.85
C GLN A 4 -33.54 -26.52 47.43
N ALA A 5 -34.80 -26.58 47.01
CA ALA A 5 -35.24 -26.88 45.65
C ALA A 5 -36.50 -26.05 45.44
N ASP A 6 -36.48 -25.11 44.48
CA ASP A 6 -37.66 -24.40 43.89
C ASP A 6 -37.35 -22.97 43.37
N ILE A 7 -36.08 -22.54 43.31
CA ILE A 7 -35.70 -21.35 42.53
C ILE A 7 -34.50 -21.65 41.62
N GLU A 8 -34.49 -22.86 41.05
CA GLU A 8 -33.60 -23.26 39.96
C GLU A 8 -34.34 -23.27 38.59
N PHE A 9 -35.59 -22.78 38.56
CA PHE A 9 -36.46 -22.76 37.38
C PHE A 9 -36.64 -21.37 36.75
N ALA A 10 -35.85 -20.37 37.18
CA ALA A 10 -35.96 -18.98 36.70
C ALA A 10 -34.61 -18.39 36.20
N LYS A 11 -33.71 -19.24 35.68
CA LYS A 11 -32.40 -18.84 35.16
C LYS A 11 -32.09 -19.22 33.71
N GLU A 12 -33.00 -19.90 33.01
CA GLU A 12 -32.70 -20.38 31.64
C GLU A 12 -33.42 -19.66 30.49
N ASP A 13 -34.10 -18.53 30.71
CA ASP A 13 -34.87 -17.87 29.63
C ASP A 13 -34.51 -16.38 29.42
N ALA A 14 -33.23 -16.03 29.57
CA ALA A 14 -32.69 -14.70 29.24
C ALA A 14 -31.43 -14.75 28.37
N LEU A 15 -31.23 -15.84 27.63
CA LEU A 15 -30.23 -15.98 26.58
C LEU A 15 -30.91 -16.28 25.25
N SER A 16 -31.74 -15.35 24.77
CA SER A 16 -32.04 -15.27 23.35
C SER A 16 -32.36 -13.83 22.93
N VAL A 17 -31.87 -13.49 21.75
CA VAL A 17 -32.19 -12.29 20.95
C VAL A 17 -31.39 -11.01 21.27
N LEU A 18 -30.18 -11.00 20.72
CA LEU A 18 -29.57 -9.83 20.10
C LEU A 18 -30.57 -9.11 19.18
N GLY A 19 -31.00 -7.91 19.58
CA GLY A 19 -31.85 -7.00 18.80
C GLY A 19 -31.18 -5.64 18.59
N ARG A 20 -31.26 -5.14 17.35
CA ARG A 20 -30.52 -4.00 16.78
C ARG A 20 -31.05 -2.61 17.20
N ARG A 21 -30.12 -1.67 17.38
CA ARG A 21 -30.19 -0.18 17.19
C ARG A 21 -30.92 0.69 18.24
N GLY A 22 -30.15 1.62 18.82
CA GLY A 22 -30.60 2.85 19.52
C GLY A 22 -29.46 3.40 20.40
N PHE A 23 -28.56 4.27 19.90
CA PHE A 23 -28.58 5.74 19.94
C PHE A 23 -28.34 6.38 21.33
N MET A 24 -27.16 7.00 21.47
CA MET A 24 -26.67 8.03 22.42
C MET A 24 -26.75 7.83 23.95
N THR A 25 -25.58 7.91 24.59
CA THR A 25 -25.42 8.75 25.80
C THR A 25 -24.02 9.36 25.84
N LEU A 26 -23.97 10.67 25.63
CA LEU A 26 -22.88 11.58 26.02
C LEU A 26 -23.20 12.03 27.45
N PHE A 27 -22.29 11.83 28.41
CA PHE A 27 -21.90 12.74 29.50
C PHE A 27 -21.11 11.96 30.57
N GLY A 28 -19.89 12.42 30.84
CA GLY A 28 -19.01 11.87 31.86
C GLY A 28 -17.75 12.71 31.96
N ALA A 29 -17.91 14.00 32.24
CA ALA A 29 -16.79 14.87 32.58
C ALA A 29 -16.39 14.61 34.03
N SER A 30 -15.18 14.04 34.21
CA SER A 30 -14.44 14.11 35.47
C SER A 30 -13.12 14.81 35.18
N MET A 31 -13.10 16.13 35.35
CA MET A 31 -11.88 16.94 35.38
C MET A 31 -11.10 16.59 36.65
N ALA A 32 -9.96 15.90 36.49
CA ALA A 32 -8.86 15.95 37.43
C ALA A 32 -7.67 16.59 36.69
N GLY A 33 -7.23 17.74 37.18
CA GLY A 33 -6.26 18.60 36.52
C GLY A 33 -4.89 17.95 36.34
N LEU A 34 -4.39 17.98 35.11
CA LEU A 34 -2.98 17.84 34.83
C LEU A 34 -2.60 18.96 33.85
N LEU A 35 -1.95 19.99 34.36
CA LEU A 35 -1.27 21.01 33.55
C LEU A 35 -0.04 20.36 32.90
N MET A 36 -0.24 19.70 31.77
CA MET A 36 0.84 19.33 30.87
C MET A 36 0.85 20.32 29.70
N SER A 37 1.97 21.01 29.54
CA SER A 37 2.26 21.90 28.42
C SER A 37 1.84 21.27 27.10
N GLY A 38 1.01 21.99 26.35
CA GLY A 38 0.42 21.53 25.10
C GLY A 38 1.46 21.06 24.10
N ASN A 39 1.30 19.82 23.64
CA ASN A 39 1.55 19.35 22.28
C ASN A 39 1.18 17.87 22.07
N GLU A 40 0.92 17.08 23.11
CA GLU A 40 0.82 15.61 22.94
C GLU A 40 -0.59 15.02 22.94
N VAL A 41 -1.65 15.77 23.26
CA VAL A 41 -3.00 15.20 23.35
C VAL A 41 -3.77 15.22 22.00
N GLU A 42 -3.31 15.98 21.00
CA GLU A 42 -4.00 16.09 19.71
C GLU A 42 -3.63 14.96 18.71
N ALA A 43 -2.57 14.19 18.97
CA ALA A 43 -2.04 13.17 18.06
C ALA A 43 -2.86 11.86 18.04
N GLY A 44 -3.74 11.64 19.01
CA GLY A 44 -4.50 10.39 19.16
C GLY A 44 -5.78 10.28 18.31
N LEU A 45 -6.32 11.40 17.82
CA LEU A 45 -7.63 11.45 17.15
C LEU A 45 -7.56 11.82 15.66
N PHE A 46 -6.41 12.33 15.20
CA PHE A 46 -6.14 12.61 13.80
C PHE A 46 -4.84 11.91 13.42
N GLY A 47 -4.91 10.93 12.50
CA GLY A 47 -3.74 10.14 12.09
C GLY A 47 -2.50 11.02 11.86
N SER A 48 -1.35 10.55 12.36
CA SER A 48 -0.08 11.29 12.41
C SER A 48 0.13 12.22 11.21
N ARG A 49 0.26 13.52 11.49
CA ARG A 49 0.61 14.57 10.51
C ARG A 49 2.10 14.62 10.20
N ALA A 50 2.93 13.82 10.89
CA ALA A 50 4.38 13.86 10.74
C ALA A 50 4.82 13.51 9.30
N PRO A 51 5.81 14.22 8.74
CA PRO A 51 6.32 13.93 7.40
C PRO A 51 6.93 12.53 7.33
N VAL A 52 6.83 11.88 6.17
CA VAL A 52 7.52 10.62 5.89
C VAL A 52 8.93 10.95 5.40
N PRO A 53 9.99 10.42 6.04
CA PRO A 53 11.37 10.70 5.64
C PRO A 53 11.61 10.45 4.14
N GLY A 54 12.29 11.39 3.49
CA GLY A 54 12.64 11.31 2.06
C GLY A 54 11.53 11.70 1.08
N ILE A 55 10.34 12.09 1.55
CA ILE A 55 9.28 12.63 0.68
C ILE A 55 9.36 14.17 0.65
N PRO A 56 9.59 14.80 -0.51
CA PRO A 56 9.64 16.26 -0.62
C PRO A 56 8.28 16.90 -0.30
N ASP A 57 8.28 17.98 0.49
CA ASP A 57 7.07 18.75 0.79
C ASP A 57 6.42 19.34 -0.47
N GLU A 58 7.25 19.66 -1.47
CA GLU A 58 6.79 20.12 -2.78
C GLU A 58 5.79 19.16 -3.43
N TRP A 59 5.98 17.84 -3.28
CA TRP A 59 5.07 16.85 -3.85
C TRP A 59 3.67 16.98 -3.25
N THR A 60 3.58 17.24 -1.94
CA THR A 60 2.31 17.50 -1.26
C THR A 60 1.67 18.81 -1.75
N ARG A 61 2.47 19.84 -2.06
CA ARG A 61 1.95 21.07 -2.69
C ARG A 61 1.38 20.82 -4.09
N LEU A 62 2.05 19.97 -4.88
CA LEU A 62 1.67 19.67 -6.26
C LEU A 62 0.48 18.72 -6.41
N LYS A 63 0.36 17.73 -5.52
CA LYS A 63 -0.65 16.64 -5.63
C LYS A 63 -1.51 16.43 -4.39
N GLY A 64 -1.38 17.31 -3.39
CA GLY A 64 -2.18 17.30 -2.18
C GLY A 64 -1.75 16.28 -1.13
N ARG A 65 -2.55 16.21 -0.05
CA ARG A 65 -2.29 15.39 1.16
C ARG A 65 -2.23 13.87 0.89
N ASP A 66 -2.69 13.44 -0.28
CA ASP A 66 -2.68 12.04 -0.70
C ASP A 66 -1.26 11.51 -0.93
N VAL A 67 -0.29 12.38 -1.26
CA VAL A 67 1.13 12.01 -1.34
C VAL A 67 1.61 11.45 -0.02
N MET A 68 1.43 12.19 1.07
CA MET A 68 1.90 11.78 2.39
C MET A 68 1.11 10.59 2.92
N SER A 69 -0.18 10.53 2.62
CA SER A 69 -1.02 9.38 2.97
C SER A 69 -0.58 8.10 2.27
N TYR A 70 -0.23 8.19 0.98
CA TYR A 70 0.29 7.04 0.23
C TYR A 70 1.70 6.66 0.68
N ALA A 71 2.53 7.65 1.01
CA ALA A 71 3.86 7.42 1.55
C ALA A 71 3.81 6.64 2.88
N ARG A 72 2.92 7.03 3.80
CA ARG A 72 2.70 6.31 5.06
C ARG A 72 2.16 4.90 4.82
N TYR A 73 1.26 4.74 3.86
CA TYR A 73 0.76 3.42 3.47
C TYR A 73 1.90 2.50 3.01
N ILE A 74 2.81 2.99 2.17
CA ILE A 74 3.99 2.23 1.71
C ILE A 74 4.95 1.98 2.86
N GLN A 75 5.25 3.00 3.69
CA GLN A 75 6.13 2.87 4.85
C GLN A 75 5.63 1.81 5.84
N GLY A 76 4.32 1.74 6.06
CA GLY A 76 3.68 0.74 6.93
C GLY A 76 3.83 -0.71 6.44
N MET A 77 4.25 -0.93 5.19
CA MET A 77 4.59 -2.27 4.70
C MET A 77 5.92 -2.80 5.24
N LYS A 78 6.77 -1.93 5.81
CA LYS A 78 8.09 -2.29 6.37
C LYS A 78 8.98 -3.04 5.37
N LEU A 79 8.98 -2.60 4.11
CA LEU A 79 9.84 -3.14 3.06
C LEU A 79 11.30 -2.82 3.36
N ARG A 80 12.21 -3.73 3.00
CA ARG A 80 13.65 -3.63 3.34
C ARG A 80 14.43 -2.84 2.30
N ASN A 81 14.08 -3.01 1.04
CA ASN A 81 14.80 -2.53 -0.14
C ASN A 81 14.02 -1.46 -0.92
N VAL A 82 12.71 -1.35 -0.69
CA VAL A 82 11.82 -0.39 -1.37
C VAL A 82 11.46 0.75 -0.42
N THR A 83 11.69 1.99 -0.82
CA THR A 83 11.29 3.17 -0.04
C THR A 83 10.00 3.82 -0.59
N PRO A 84 9.26 4.58 0.24
CA PRO A 84 8.12 5.38 -0.24
C PRO A 84 8.49 6.32 -1.39
N TYR A 85 9.67 6.94 -1.34
CA TYR A 85 10.16 7.83 -2.39
C TYR A 85 10.25 7.11 -3.74
N MET A 86 10.87 5.92 -3.79
CA MET A 86 11.05 5.14 -5.03
C MET A 86 9.71 4.86 -5.72
N VAL A 87 8.68 4.52 -4.94
CA VAL A 87 7.35 4.17 -5.47
C VAL A 87 6.60 5.41 -5.95
N ILE A 88 6.77 6.55 -5.27
CA ILE A 88 5.98 7.76 -5.53
C ILE A 88 6.59 8.61 -6.65
N ALA A 89 7.92 8.66 -6.78
CA ALA A 89 8.61 9.50 -7.77
C ALA A 89 8.07 9.36 -9.21
N PRO A 90 7.75 8.15 -9.73
CA PRO A 90 7.22 7.97 -11.08
C PRO A 90 5.86 8.64 -11.33
N HIS A 91 5.11 8.98 -10.28
CA HIS A 91 3.84 9.69 -10.39
C HIS A 91 4.02 11.18 -10.69
N PHE A 92 5.23 11.70 -10.63
CA PHE A 92 5.58 13.08 -10.97
C PHE A 92 6.22 13.20 -12.36
N LYS A 93 6.48 12.09 -13.05
CA LYS A 93 7.04 12.10 -14.41
C LYS A 93 6.07 12.77 -15.40
N LYS A 94 6.64 13.45 -16.38
CA LYS A 94 5.92 14.14 -17.47
C LYS A 94 6.22 13.50 -18.82
N ARG A 95 5.23 13.57 -19.72
CA ARG A 95 5.36 13.22 -21.14
C ARG A 95 4.67 14.32 -21.96
N GLY A 96 5.46 15.20 -22.55
CA GLY A 96 4.94 16.46 -23.09
C GLY A 96 4.25 17.26 -21.97
N SER A 97 3.03 17.74 -22.23
CA SER A 97 2.21 18.47 -21.24
C SER A 97 1.47 17.56 -20.25
N VAL A 98 1.58 16.23 -20.37
CA VAL A 98 0.86 15.28 -19.51
C VAL A 98 1.75 14.86 -18.35
N THR A 99 1.34 15.21 -17.13
CA THR A 99 1.95 14.68 -15.89
C THR A 99 1.21 13.41 -15.48
N ASN A 100 1.92 12.43 -14.91
CA ASN A 100 1.30 11.26 -14.29
C ASN A 100 0.56 11.65 -12.99
N ASP A 101 -0.16 10.69 -12.40
CA ASP A 101 -0.91 10.87 -11.16
C ASP A 101 -0.60 9.77 -10.15
N LEU A 102 -0.96 10.03 -8.88
CA LEU A 102 -1.03 8.98 -7.87
C LEU A 102 -2.14 7.98 -8.22
N PRO A 103 -2.02 6.70 -7.80
CA PRO A 103 -3.13 5.76 -7.91
C PRO A 103 -4.32 6.22 -7.06
N PRO A 104 -5.56 5.98 -7.50
CA PRO A 104 -6.74 6.16 -6.65
C PRO A 104 -6.58 5.38 -5.34
N LYS A 105 -7.02 5.96 -4.21
CA LYS A 105 -6.91 5.34 -2.87
C LYS A 105 -7.43 3.91 -2.81
N SER A 106 -8.54 3.64 -3.50
CA SER A 106 -9.15 2.30 -3.60
C SER A 106 -8.22 1.25 -4.24
N GLN A 107 -7.20 1.68 -4.98
CA GLN A 107 -6.24 0.81 -5.64
C GLN A 107 -4.94 0.62 -4.86
N TRP A 108 -4.68 1.35 -3.77
CA TRP A 108 -3.40 1.27 -3.06
C TRP A 108 -3.06 -0.15 -2.60
N ARG A 109 -4.07 -0.88 -2.10
CA ARG A 109 -3.93 -2.28 -1.68
C ARG A 109 -3.48 -3.23 -2.79
N LYS A 110 -3.77 -2.90 -4.06
CA LYS A 110 -3.41 -3.72 -5.21
C LYS A 110 -1.91 -3.69 -5.53
N MET A 111 -1.20 -2.63 -5.12
CA MET A 111 0.23 -2.48 -5.37
C MET A 111 1.09 -3.28 -4.39
N LYS A 112 0.58 -3.53 -3.17
CA LYS A 112 1.32 -4.19 -2.09
C LYS A 112 1.98 -5.52 -2.52
N PRO A 113 1.29 -6.47 -3.19
CA PRO A 113 1.93 -7.72 -3.59
C PRO A 113 3.10 -7.51 -4.56
N THR A 114 2.98 -6.55 -5.49
CA THR A 114 4.04 -6.25 -6.46
C THR A 114 5.26 -5.59 -5.79
N LEU A 115 5.05 -4.72 -4.80
CA LEU A 115 6.18 -4.14 -4.05
C LEU A 115 6.88 -5.19 -3.18
N LEU A 116 6.16 -6.11 -2.56
CA LEU A 116 6.75 -7.25 -1.85
C LEU A 116 7.58 -8.13 -2.79
N LEU A 117 7.09 -8.40 -3.99
CA LEU A 117 7.85 -9.12 -5.01
C LEU A 117 9.16 -8.39 -5.36
N VAL A 118 9.09 -7.10 -5.67
CA VAL A 118 10.28 -6.30 -6.02
C VAL A 118 11.28 -6.25 -4.85
N ASP A 119 10.80 -6.12 -3.62
CA ASP A 119 11.61 -6.17 -2.40
C ASP A 119 12.34 -7.52 -2.25
N HIS A 120 11.63 -8.63 -2.47
CA HIS A 120 12.21 -9.98 -2.45
C HIS A 120 13.21 -10.20 -3.59
N MET A 121 12.94 -9.67 -4.78
CA MET A 121 13.88 -9.75 -5.91
C MET A 121 15.21 -9.09 -5.58
N ALA A 122 15.17 -7.87 -5.01
CA ALA A 122 16.38 -7.15 -4.59
C ALA A 122 17.19 -7.98 -3.58
N GLY A 123 16.53 -8.48 -2.54
CA GLY A 123 17.16 -9.30 -1.50
C GLY A 123 17.76 -10.61 -2.03
N ASN A 124 17.03 -11.34 -2.88
CA ASN A 124 17.50 -12.62 -3.43
C ASN A 124 18.63 -12.45 -4.45
N MET A 125 18.70 -11.31 -5.14
CA MET A 125 19.82 -11.02 -6.03
C MET A 125 21.03 -10.42 -5.31
N GLY A 126 20.88 -9.96 -4.07
CA GLY A 126 21.87 -9.09 -3.42
C GLY A 126 22.11 -7.81 -4.23
N ALA A 127 21.09 -7.35 -4.96
CA ALA A 127 21.19 -6.24 -5.92
C ALA A 127 20.23 -5.13 -5.50
N PRO A 128 20.74 -3.97 -5.04
CA PRO A 128 19.89 -2.84 -4.66
C PRO A 128 19.03 -2.35 -5.83
N ILE A 129 17.83 -1.86 -5.52
CA ILE A 129 16.98 -1.23 -6.52
C ILE A 129 17.64 0.07 -6.97
N LYS A 130 17.82 0.20 -8.29
CA LYS A 130 18.35 1.43 -8.90
C LYS A 130 17.24 2.45 -9.13
N GLU A 131 16.15 2.01 -9.76
CA GLU A 131 15.00 2.87 -10.04
C GLU A 131 13.73 2.03 -10.22
N ILE A 132 12.63 2.45 -9.60
CA ILE A 132 11.29 2.09 -10.07
C ILE A 132 10.96 3.06 -11.21
N VAL A 133 11.07 2.58 -12.44
CA VAL A 133 10.91 3.40 -13.66
C VAL A 133 9.45 3.82 -13.82
N SER A 134 8.52 2.92 -13.53
CA SER A 134 7.08 3.15 -13.63
C SER A 134 6.34 2.27 -12.62
N ALA A 135 5.29 2.83 -12.00
CA ALA A 135 4.37 2.12 -11.10
C ALA A 135 2.94 2.31 -11.62
N TYR A 136 2.01 2.91 -10.86
CA TYR A 136 0.75 3.35 -11.43
C TYR A 136 0.91 4.37 -12.57
N ARG A 137 0.09 4.22 -13.61
CA ARG A 137 -0.09 5.21 -14.67
C ARG A 137 -1.56 5.60 -14.76
N SER A 138 -1.86 6.90 -14.70
CA SER A 138 -3.22 7.35 -14.98
C SER A 138 -3.60 7.04 -16.44
N PRO A 139 -4.89 6.84 -16.78
CA PRO A 139 -5.31 6.58 -18.16
C PRO A 139 -4.77 7.60 -19.17
N ARG A 140 -4.74 8.87 -18.78
CA ARG A 140 -4.20 9.98 -19.59
C ARG A 140 -2.69 9.83 -19.80
N TYR A 141 -1.94 9.59 -18.72
CA TYR A 141 -0.50 9.41 -18.80
C TYR A 141 -0.11 8.14 -19.56
N ASN A 142 -0.79 7.02 -19.33
CA ASN A 142 -0.59 5.77 -20.06
C ASN A 142 -0.73 5.96 -21.57
N ARG A 143 -1.76 6.69 -22.02
CA ARG A 143 -1.91 7.03 -23.45
C ARG A 143 -0.78 7.93 -23.96
N ALA A 144 -0.35 8.93 -23.17
CA ALA A 144 0.72 9.84 -23.56
C ALA A 144 2.07 9.11 -23.78
N VAL A 145 2.34 8.07 -22.99
CA VAL A 145 3.52 7.20 -23.15
C VAL A 145 3.30 6.05 -24.14
N ARG A 146 2.21 6.08 -24.92
CA ARG A 146 1.83 5.03 -25.89
C ARG A 146 1.69 3.63 -25.26
N GLY A 147 1.26 3.58 -24.00
CA GLY A 147 1.01 2.35 -23.26
C GLY A 147 -0.22 1.60 -23.82
N LYS A 148 -0.25 0.28 -23.59
CA LYS A 148 -1.38 -0.58 -23.98
C LYS A 148 -2.67 -0.14 -23.29
N SER A 149 -3.82 -0.27 -23.97
CA SER A 149 -5.14 0.15 -23.49
C SER A 149 -5.57 -0.55 -22.19
N ARG A 150 -5.19 -1.82 -22.00
CA ARG A 150 -5.47 -2.62 -20.80
C ARG A 150 -4.23 -2.82 -19.92
N SER A 151 -3.36 -1.82 -19.83
CA SER A 151 -2.10 -1.92 -19.09
C SER A 151 -2.33 -2.21 -17.60
N PHE A 152 -1.55 -3.15 -17.04
CA PHE A 152 -1.56 -3.46 -15.61
C PHE A 152 -1.04 -2.31 -14.73
N HIS A 153 -0.27 -1.37 -15.28
CA HIS A 153 0.08 -0.13 -14.58
C HIS A 153 -1.16 0.72 -14.26
N MET A 154 -2.18 0.73 -15.13
CA MET A 154 -3.43 1.46 -14.86
C MET A 154 -4.30 0.78 -13.80
N GLN A 155 -3.99 -0.48 -13.47
CA GLN A 155 -4.69 -1.25 -12.44
C GLN A 155 -3.95 -1.23 -11.09
N ASN A 156 -2.82 -0.51 -11.01
CA ASN A 156 -1.94 -0.42 -9.85
C ASN A 156 -1.43 -1.78 -9.34
N VAL A 157 -1.14 -2.71 -10.26
CA VAL A 157 -0.58 -4.04 -9.93
C VAL A 157 0.77 -4.30 -10.59
N ALA A 158 1.36 -3.32 -11.28
CA ALA A 158 2.57 -3.48 -12.08
C ALA A 158 3.66 -2.47 -11.75
N VAL A 159 4.91 -2.92 -11.87
CA VAL A 159 6.13 -2.13 -11.67
C VAL A 159 7.13 -2.44 -12.78
N ASP A 160 7.69 -1.38 -13.37
CA ASP A 160 8.88 -1.44 -14.19
C ASP A 160 10.07 -1.04 -13.31
N VAL A 161 11.10 -1.88 -13.20
CA VAL A 161 12.18 -1.69 -12.22
C VAL A 161 13.56 -2.04 -12.80
N THR A 162 14.58 -1.35 -12.30
CA THR A 162 16.00 -1.60 -12.56
C THR A 162 16.77 -1.81 -11.27
N PHE A 163 17.91 -2.50 -11.35
CA PHE A 163 18.73 -2.87 -10.20
C PHE A 163 20.20 -2.51 -10.46
N HIS A 164 20.93 -2.16 -9.41
CA HIS A 164 22.38 -2.02 -9.48
C HIS A 164 23.05 -3.40 -9.56
N GLY A 165 23.99 -3.59 -10.48
CA GLY A 165 24.73 -4.85 -10.62
C GLY A 165 23.90 -6.05 -11.12
N ALA A 166 22.67 -5.82 -11.60
CA ALA A 166 21.84 -6.85 -12.21
C ALA A 166 21.20 -6.36 -13.50
N SER A 167 21.42 -7.10 -14.59
CA SER A 167 20.80 -6.82 -15.88
C SER A 167 19.29 -7.11 -15.85
N PRO A 168 18.50 -6.54 -16.79
CA PRO A 168 17.10 -6.92 -16.95
C PRO A 168 16.90 -8.42 -17.15
N TRP A 169 17.86 -9.12 -17.76
CA TRP A 169 17.84 -10.57 -17.91
C TRP A 169 17.91 -11.28 -16.55
N ARG A 170 18.88 -10.91 -15.69
CA ARG A 170 19.04 -11.48 -14.35
C ARG A 170 17.81 -11.18 -13.49
N ALA A 171 17.28 -9.96 -13.58
CA ALA A 171 16.08 -9.56 -12.84
C ALA A 171 14.83 -10.34 -13.30
N ALA A 172 14.64 -10.51 -14.61
CA ALA A 172 13.55 -11.33 -15.15
C ALA A 172 13.67 -12.81 -14.72
N ALA A 173 14.88 -13.37 -14.76
CA ALA A 173 15.14 -14.74 -14.30
C ALA A 173 14.80 -14.90 -12.80
N MET A 174 15.17 -13.92 -11.97
CA MET A 174 14.78 -13.92 -10.55
C MET A 174 13.26 -13.85 -10.36
N ALA A 175 12.58 -12.96 -11.09
CA ALA A 175 11.12 -12.86 -11.02
C ALA A 175 10.46 -14.19 -11.41
N LYS A 176 10.93 -14.86 -12.46
CA LYS A 176 10.40 -16.18 -12.87
C LYS A 176 10.70 -17.25 -11.83
N LYS A 177 11.93 -17.31 -11.30
CA LYS A 177 12.30 -18.24 -10.22
C LYS A 177 11.36 -18.13 -9.01
N LEU A 178 11.06 -16.91 -8.54
CA LEU A 178 10.13 -16.70 -7.43
C LEU A 178 8.69 -17.14 -7.78
N ARG A 179 8.29 -16.99 -9.04
CA ARG A 179 6.98 -17.43 -9.54
C ARG A 179 6.87 -18.95 -9.56
N ASP A 180 7.91 -19.63 -10.03
CA ASP A 180 7.98 -21.09 -10.12
C ASP A 180 8.04 -21.74 -8.73
N GLN A 181 8.58 -21.03 -7.75
CA GLN A 181 8.51 -21.37 -6.32
C GLN A 181 7.13 -21.09 -5.68
N GLY A 182 6.14 -20.64 -6.45
CA GLY A 182 4.79 -20.34 -5.97
C GLY A 182 4.70 -19.08 -5.09
N LYS A 183 5.71 -18.20 -5.08
CA LYS A 183 5.72 -17.00 -4.22
C LYS A 183 4.74 -15.92 -4.69
N TYR A 184 4.36 -15.93 -5.96
CA TYR A 184 3.33 -15.06 -6.54
C TYR A 184 2.79 -15.65 -7.84
N LYS A 185 1.70 -15.08 -8.35
CA LYS A 185 1.17 -15.33 -9.70
C LYS A 185 1.09 -14.01 -10.47
N GLY A 186 1.68 -13.97 -11.66
CA GLY A 186 1.71 -12.72 -12.42
C GLY A 186 2.63 -12.68 -13.63
N GLY A 187 2.68 -11.51 -14.25
CA GLY A 187 3.43 -11.28 -15.48
C GLY A 187 4.90 -10.93 -15.24
N VAL A 188 5.78 -11.40 -16.13
CA VAL A 188 7.18 -10.96 -16.23
C VAL A 188 7.48 -10.53 -17.66
N GLY A 189 7.83 -9.26 -17.85
CA GLY A 189 8.24 -8.71 -19.13
C GLY A 189 9.71 -8.31 -19.12
N ARG A 190 10.52 -8.73 -20.10
CA ARG A 190 11.95 -8.37 -20.15
C ARG A 190 12.22 -7.35 -21.25
N TYR A 191 12.56 -6.14 -20.87
CA TYR A 191 13.00 -5.10 -21.81
C TYR A 191 14.53 -4.92 -21.78
N SER A 192 15.05 -4.17 -22.74
CA SER A 192 16.48 -3.84 -22.80
C SER A 192 16.93 -2.95 -21.64
N SER A 193 16.04 -2.11 -21.10
CA SER A 193 16.37 -1.11 -20.08
C SER A 193 15.81 -1.39 -18.68
N PHE A 194 14.80 -2.25 -18.56
CA PHE A 194 14.16 -2.58 -17.28
C PHE A 194 13.48 -3.96 -17.33
N VAL A 195 13.09 -4.47 -16.17
CA VAL A 195 12.16 -5.60 -16.07
C VAL A 195 10.79 -5.11 -15.65
N HIS A 196 9.75 -5.60 -16.30
CA HIS A 196 8.36 -5.45 -15.89
C HIS A 196 7.96 -6.64 -15.02
N VAL A 197 7.34 -6.36 -13.89
CA VAL A 197 6.68 -7.37 -13.06
C VAL A 197 5.30 -6.89 -12.64
N ASP A 198 4.34 -7.81 -12.61
CA ASP A 198 3.01 -7.52 -12.07
C ASP A 198 2.47 -8.73 -11.31
N THR A 199 1.44 -8.48 -10.49
CA THR A 199 0.76 -9.51 -9.70
C THR A 199 -0.69 -9.69 -10.14
N ARG A 200 -0.93 -9.76 -11.46
CA ARG A 200 -2.27 -9.87 -12.08
C ARG A 200 -3.05 -11.15 -11.71
N GLY A 201 -2.45 -12.10 -11.00
CA GLY A 201 -3.09 -13.34 -10.56
C GLY A 201 -2.95 -14.52 -11.53
N GLN A 202 -2.40 -14.29 -12.73
CA GLN A 202 -2.13 -15.32 -13.74
C GLN A 202 -0.72 -15.14 -14.32
N ASN A 203 -0.02 -16.25 -14.55
CA ASN A 203 1.32 -16.24 -15.11
C ASN A 203 1.28 -15.86 -16.60
N ALA A 204 2.16 -14.94 -17.00
CA ALA A 204 2.35 -14.56 -18.39
C ALA A 204 3.78 -14.05 -18.59
N ASP A 205 4.37 -14.31 -19.75
CA ASP A 205 5.70 -13.82 -20.12
C ASP A 205 5.62 -13.10 -21.47
N TRP A 206 6.40 -12.03 -21.63
CA TRP A 206 6.43 -11.25 -22.87
C TRP A 206 7.67 -10.35 -22.99
#